data_AF-A0A9E5IGY6-F1
#
_entry.id   AF-A0A9E5IGY6-F1
#
_cell.length_a   1.000
_cell.length_b   1.000
_cell.length_c   1.000
_cell.angle_alpha   90.00
_cell.angle_beta   90.00
_cell.angle_gamma   90.00
#
_symmetry.space_group_name_H-M   'P 1'
#
loop_
_entity.id
_entity.type
_entity.pdbx_description
1 polymer ?
#
loop_
_entity_poly.entity_id
_entity_poly.type
_entity_poly.pdbx_seq_one_letter_code
_entity_poly.pdbx_strand_id
1 'polypeptide(L)'
;MNCACRCFQPLLSALFDASLPAAQQPQWPDQGAVVSAVAELRKLPPLVFAGECDNLKARIADAAAGRAFWLQGGDCAETFAAATADSIRNRIKTILQMAAVLQYGASLPVLKVGRMAGQFAKPRSNDVETRGSVTLPAYRGDAVNDLEFSETARTPDPKRLLQVYNTSAATLNLVRAFTQGGFADLRLVHEWNKGFVKDTPIGARYEAMANEIGRALDFMRSAGVNPEEFKTVDFFASHEALILEYEKALTRIDSRTGLPYDVSAHFLWIGERTRQLDGAHIDFAKKIRNPIGVKLGPKTTPTQALELINVLNPDREPGRLTFITRMGAGQIRELLPPLVKAVNGSGAEVLWVCDPMHGNTYEAPSGYKTRRFDDVLEEVRGFFDVHNGLGTHPGGIHVELTG
;
A
#
# COMPACT_ATOMS: atom_id res chain seq x y z
N MET A 1 -5.13 48.05 -16.98
CA MET A 1 -4.43 46.96 -16.27
C MET A 1 -5.44 45.85 -16.03
N ASN A 2 -5.38 44.82 -16.87
CA ASN A 2 -6.41 43.79 -16.97
C ASN A 2 -6.38 42.84 -15.78
N CYS A 3 -7.49 42.83 -15.06
CA CYS A 3 -7.87 41.85 -14.06
C CYS A 3 -8.62 40.71 -14.79
N ALA A 4 -7.92 39.64 -15.18
CA ALA A 4 -8.55 38.45 -15.76
C ALA A 4 -7.64 37.21 -15.69
N CYS A 5 -7.69 36.49 -14.56
CA CYS A 5 -7.42 35.05 -14.50
C CYS A 5 -8.03 34.46 -13.22
N ARG A 6 -9.36 34.44 -13.13
CA ARG A 6 -10.05 33.46 -12.27
C ARG A 6 -10.41 32.28 -13.16
N CYS A 7 -9.48 31.34 -13.32
CA CYS A 7 -9.85 30.02 -13.81
C CYS A 7 -10.82 29.41 -12.80
N PHE A 8 -12.02 29.04 -13.26
CA PHE A 8 -12.97 28.23 -12.52
C PHE A 8 -12.30 26.90 -12.17
N GLN A 9 -11.67 26.79 -11.00
CA GLN A 9 -11.37 25.50 -10.42
C GLN A 9 -12.71 24.93 -9.93
N PRO A 10 -13.17 23.77 -10.43
CA PRO A 10 -14.35 23.13 -9.86
C PRO A 10 -14.11 22.93 -8.37
N LEU A 11 -15.12 23.25 -7.56
CA LEU A 11 -15.07 23.07 -6.13
C LEU A 11 -14.75 21.58 -5.89
N LEU A 12 -13.69 21.27 -5.15
CA LEU A 12 -13.26 19.89 -4.83
C LEU A 12 -14.42 19.02 -4.31
N SER A 13 -15.42 19.63 -3.66
CA SER A 13 -16.63 18.96 -3.19
C SER A 13 -17.59 18.51 -4.30
N ALA A 14 -17.54 19.11 -5.48
CA ALA A 14 -18.32 18.71 -6.66
C ALA A 14 -17.61 17.63 -7.49
N LEU A 15 -16.35 17.31 -7.16
CA LEU A 15 -15.59 16.28 -7.87
C LEU A 15 -16.21 14.90 -7.65
N PHE A 16 -16.56 14.55 -6.41
CA PHE A 16 -17.01 13.20 -6.04
C PHE A 16 -18.54 13.09 -6.01
N ASP A 17 -19.08 11.99 -6.52
CA ASP A 17 -20.51 11.75 -6.47
C ASP A 17 -20.90 11.25 -5.06
N ALA A 18 -21.66 12.05 -4.33
CA ALA A 18 -22.10 11.73 -2.98
C ALA A 18 -23.28 10.74 -2.95
N SER A 19 -23.92 10.45 -4.09
CA SER A 19 -25.04 9.53 -4.18
C SER A 19 -24.62 8.06 -4.31
N LEU A 20 -23.36 7.81 -4.67
CA LEU A 20 -22.85 6.45 -4.85
C LEU A 20 -22.71 5.70 -3.52
N PRO A 21 -23.03 4.40 -3.48
CA PRO A 21 -22.89 3.61 -2.27
C PRO A 21 -21.42 3.43 -1.90
N ALA A 22 -21.09 3.73 -0.64
CA ALA A 22 -19.77 3.49 -0.07
C ALA A 22 -19.84 2.30 0.91
N ALA A 23 -19.29 1.16 0.52
CA ALA A 23 -19.22 0.01 1.41
C ALA A 23 -18.25 0.26 2.57
N GLN A 24 -18.45 -0.46 3.68
CA GLN A 24 -17.51 -0.50 4.83
C GLN A 24 -17.29 0.84 5.56
N GLN A 25 -18.13 1.86 5.33
CA GLN A 25 -18.03 3.12 6.07
C GLN A 25 -18.48 2.96 7.54
N PRO A 26 -17.91 3.73 8.47
CA PRO A 26 -18.37 3.75 9.85
C PRO A 26 -19.77 4.34 9.98
N GLN A 27 -20.52 3.85 10.96
CA GLN A 27 -21.78 4.48 11.38
C GLN A 27 -21.44 5.56 12.41
N TRP A 28 -21.13 6.77 11.92
CA TRP A 28 -20.76 7.90 12.78
C TRP A 28 -21.97 8.34 13.62
N PRO A 29 -21.85 8.37 14.96
CA PRO A 29 -22.97 8.76 15.84
C PRO A 29 -23.28 10.26 15.77
N ASP A 30 -22.29 11.09 15.43
CA ASP A 30 -22.41 12.55 15.33
C ASP A 30 -21.90 13.04 13.96
N GLN A 31 -22.83 13.37 13.08
CA GLN A 31 -22.53 13.90 11.75
C GLN A 31 -21.95 15.33 11.79
N GLY A 32 -22.29 16.14 12.80
CA GLY A 32 -21.71 17.46 13.00
C GLY A 32 -20.22 17.38 13.32
N ALA A 33 -19.83 16.40 14.14
CA ALA A 33 -18.43 16.11 14.43
C ALA A 33 -17.65 15.66 13.19
N VAL A 34 -18.25 14.85 12.31
CA VAL A 34 -17.63 14.46 11.03
C VAL A 34 -17.37 15.69 10.14
N VAL A 35 -18.38 16.55 9.97
CA VAL A 35 -18.25 17.78 9.18
C VAL A 35 -17.14 18.67 9.74
N SER A 36 -17.06 18.80 11.07
CA SER A 36 -16.00 19.57 11.72
C SER A 36 -14.61 18.98 11.47
N ALA A 37 -14.44 17.66 11.67
CA ALA A 37 -13.17 16.98 11.44
C ALA A 37 -12.71 17.08 9.98
N VAL A 38 -13.62 16.89 9.02
CA VAL A 38 -13.36 17.04 7.59
C VAL A 38 -12.97 18.49 7.24
N ALA A 39 -13.65 19.48 7.80
CA ALA A 39 -13.33 20.89 7.57
C ALA A 39 -11.94 21.27 8.11
N GLU A 40 -11.51 20.64 9.20
CA GLU A 40 -10.16 20.83 9.76
C GLU A 40 -9.11 20.15 8.89
N LEU A 41 -9.29 18.87 8.53
CA LEU A 41 -8.38 18.13 7.65
C LEU A 41 -8.11 18.84 6.31
N ARG A 42 -9.13 19.49 5.73
CA ARG A 42 -9.00 20.25 4.49
C ARG A 42 -8.04 21.45 4.59
N LYS A 43 -7.84 21.99 5.79
CA LYS A 43 -6.94 23.13 6.05
C LYS A 43 -5.51 22.68 6.34
N LEU A 44 -5.30 21.42 6.71
CA LEU A 44 -3.99 20.90 7.08
C LEU A 44 -3.10 20.67 5.83
N PRO A 45 -1.77 20.77 6.00
CA PRO A 45 -0.82 20.51 4.91
C PRO A 45 -0.97 19.11 4.29
N PRO A 46 -0.61 18.95 3.00
CA PRO A 46 -0.51 17.62 2.38
C PRO A 46 0.49 16.72 3.13
N LEU A 47 0.22 15.41 3.21
CA LEU A 47 1.20 14.44 3.73
C LEU A 47 2.27 14.09 2.69
N VAL A 48 1.90 14.10 1.41
CA VAL A 48 2.81 13.88 0.28
C VAL A 48 2.62 14.94 -0.79
N PHE A 49 3.67 15.22 -1.56
CA PHE A 49 3.58 16.13 -2.69
C PHE A 49 3.14 15.41 -3.96
N ALA A 50 2.30 16.05 -4.79
CA ALA A 50 1.78 15.45 -6.03
C ALA A 50 2.87 14.95 -6.98
N GLY A 51 3.99 15.66 -7.08
CA GLY A 51 5.14 15.23 -7.89
C GLY A 51 5.79 13.93 -7.40
N GLU A 52 5.69 13.61 -6.11
CA GLU A 52 6.17 12.33 -5.58
C GLU A 52 5.27 11.17 -6.02
N CYS A 53 3.97 11.41 -6.17
CA CYS A 53 3.04 10.44 -6.75
C CYS A 53 3.34 10.19 -8.24
N ASP A 54 3.70 11.23 -8.99
CA ASP A 54 4.12 11.10 -10.40
C ASP A 54 5.42 10.29 -10.52
N ASN A 55 6.39 10.55 -9.63
CA ASN A 55 7.64 9.78 -9.57
C ASN A 55 7.36 8.30 -9.27
N LEU A 56 6.46 8.00 -8.34
CA LEU A 56 6.07 6.62 -8.05
C LEU A 56 5.41 5.95 -9.27
N LYS A 57 4.48 6.64 -9.93
CA LYS A 57 3.80 6.13 -11.13
C LYS A 57 4.80 5.78 -12.24
N ALA A 58 5.80 6.63 -12.49
CA ALA A 58 6.86 6.33 -13.45
C ALA A 58 7.64 5.06 -13.08
N ARG A 59 7.95 4.85 -11.79
CA ARG A 59 8.63 3.63 -11.34
C ARG A 59 7.75 2.39 -11.42
N ILE A 60 6.44 2.52 -11.20
CA ILE A 60 5.49 1.41 -11.39
C ILE A 60 5.46 1.03 -12.87
N ALA A 61 5.57 1.99 -13.80
CA ALA A 61 5.69 1.70 -15.23
C ALA A 61 6.97 0.89 -15.53
N ASP A 62 8.10 1.22 -14.90
CA ASP A 62 9.32 0.41 -15.01
C ASP A 62 9.11 -1.01 -14.49
N ALA A 63 8.43 -1.18 -13.34
CA ALA A 63 8.13 -2.49 -12.80
C ALA A 63 7.17 -3.28 -13.71
N ALA A 64 6.13 -2.64 -14.25
CA ALA A 64 5.20 -3.29 -15.19
C ALA A 64 5.91 -3.76 -16.47
N ALA A 65 6.93 -3.03 -16.90
CA ALA A 65 7.75 -3.37 -18.06
C ALA A 65 8.93 -4.32 -17.74
N GLY A 66 9.01 -4.86 -16.53
CA GLY A 66 10.07 -5.81 -16.13
C GLY A 66 11.44 -5.20 -15.90
N ARG A 67 11.53 -3.88 -15.71
CA ARG A 67 12.77 -3.14 -15.42
C ARG A 67 12.96 -2.82 -13.94
N ALA A 68 12.00 -3.17 -13.09
CA ALA A 68 12.08 -3.02 -11.65
C ALA A 68 11.18 -4.06 -10.97
N PHE A 69 11.31 -4.22 -9.65
CA PHE A 69 10.50 -5.12 -8.85
C PHE A 69 9.81 -4.35 -7.72
N TRP A 70 8.53 -4.64 -7.47
CA TRP A 70 7.73 -3.99 -6.45
C TRP A 70 7.77 -4.76 -5.12
N LEU A 71 8.15 -4.06 -4.04
CA LEU A 71 8.07 -4.54 -2.67
C LEU A 71 7.16 -3.61 -1.86
N GLN A 72 5.97 -4.10 -1.52
CA GLN A 72 5.06 -3.42 -0.60
C GLN A 72 4.94 -4.20 0.72
N GLY A 73 5.11 -3.52 1.85
CA GLY A 73 5.16 -4.17 3.16
C GLY A 73 4.84 -3.24 4.32
N GLY A 74 4.31 -3.78 5.41
CA GLY A 74 4.07 -3.08 6.66
C GLY A 74 2.92 -3.68 7.46
N ASP A 75 2.37 -2.93 8.40
CA ASP A 75 1.33 -3.46 9.30
C ASP A 75 0.05 -3.84 8.55
N CYS A 76 -0.69 -4.81 9.10
CA CYS A 76 -2.04 -5.10 8.65
C CYS A 76 -2.96 -3.87 8.86
N ALA A 77 -2.93 -3.32 10.07
CA ALA A 77 -3.25 -1.91 10.29
C ALA A 77 -2.36 -1.35 11.38
N GLU A 78 -1.96 -0.11 11.17
CA GLU A 78 -1.29 0.71 12.16
C GLU A 78 -2.23 0.97 13.34
N THR A 79 -1.64 1.13 14.52
CA THR A 79 -2.34 1.58 15.73
C THR A 79 -1.62 2.80 16.27
N PHE A 80 -2.34 3.71 16.93
CA PHE A 80 -1.74 4.89 17.53
C PHE A 80 -0.71 4.50 18.60
N ALA A 81 -0.99 3.44 19.37
CA ALA A 81 -0.08 2.93 20.38
C ALA A 81 1.23 2.38 19.80
N ALA A 82 1.18 1.74 18.62
CA ALA A 82 2.35 1.19 17.96
C ALA A 82 3.09 2.18 17.06
N ALA A 83 2.62 3.43 16.93
CA ALA A 83 3.25 4.48 16.13
C ALA A 83 4.45 5.13 16.88
N THR A 84 5.36 4.30 17.38
CA THR A 84 6.58 4.73 18.08
C THR A 84 7.77 4.76 17.13
N ALA A 85 8.80 5.55 17.48
CA ALA A 85 10.01 5.66 16.67
C ALA A 85 10.70 4.31 16.45
N ASP A 86 10.76 3.45 17.48
CA ASP A 86 11.35 2.11 17.38
C ASP A 86 10.56 1.20 16.45
N SER A 87 9.24 1.18 16.57
CA SER A 87 8.36 0.39 15.69
C SER A 87 8.47 0.83 14.23
N ILE A 88 8.49 2.15 13.98
CA ILE A 88 8.65 2.72 12.63
C ILE A 88 10.03 2.34 12.07
N ARG A 89 11.10 2.54 12.85
CA ARG A 89 12.47 2.21 12.46
C ARG A 89 12.62 0.74 12.10
N ASN A 90 12.10 -0.15 12.95
CA ASN A 90 12.21 -1.60 12.74
C ASN A 90 11.45 -2.05 11.49
N ARG A 91 10.25 -1.51 11.22
CA ARG A 91 9.51 -1.79 9.98
C ARG A 91 10.28 -1.35 8.74
N ILE A 92 10.83 -0.13 8.74
CA ILE A 92 11.66 0.38 7.64
C ILE A 92 12.87 -0.54 7.44
N LYS A 93 13.56 -0.90 8.53
CA LYS A 93 14.71 -1.81 8.51
C LYS A 93 14.36 -3.13 7.84
N THR A 94 13.26 -3.78 8.23
CA THR A 94 12.81 -5.05 7.63
C THR A 94 12.55 -4.92 6.13
N ILE A 95 11.88 -3.83 5.70
CA ILE A 95 11.63 -3.58 4.28
C ILE A 95 12.95 -3.38 3.51
N LEU A 96 13.92 -2.64 4.07
CA LEU A 96 15.23 -2.44 3.46
C LEU A 96 16.04 -3.74 3.36
N GLN A 97 15.97 -4.61 4.39
CA GLN A 97 16.62 -5.92 4.37
C GLN A 97 16.03 -6.81 3.27
N MET A 98 14.69 -6.88 3.16
CA MET A 98 14.02 -7.60 2.10
C MET A 98 14.36 -7.03 0.72
N ALA A 99 14.38 -5.71 0.57
CA ALA A 99 14.71 -5.04 -0.68
C ALA A 99 16.12 -5.38 -1.16
N ALA A 100 17.11 -5.42 -0.26
CA ALA A 100 18.49 -5.79 -0.60
C ALA A 100 18.58 -7.23 -1.15
N VAL A 101 17.89 -8.18 -0.51
CA VAL A 101 17.83 -9.58 -0.97
C VAL A 101 17.16 -9.69 -2.34
N LEU A 102 16.01 -9.04 -2.51
CA LEU A 102 15.26 -9.06 -3.76
C LEU A 102 16.04 -8.39 -4.89
N GLN A 103 16.70 -7.27 -4.61
CA GLN A 103 17.52 -6.56 -5.59
C GLN A 103 18.71 -7.41 -6.06
N TYR A 104 19.38 -8.11 -5.13
CA TYR A 104 20.45 -9.04 -5.47
C TYR A 104 19.92 -10.21 -6.31
N GLY A 105 18.84 -10.86 -5.86
CA GLY A 105 18.29 -12.05 -6.53
C GLY A 105 17.66 -11.75 -7.90
N ALA A 106 17.00 -10.60 -8.06
CA ALA A 106 16.35 -10.20 -9.31
C ALA A 106 17.31 -9.46 -10.26
N SER A 107 18.42 -8.90 -9.76
CA SER A 107 19.27 -7.96 -10.50
C SER A 107 18.49 -6.77 -11.08
N LEU A 108 17.43 -6.35 -10.38
CA LEU A 108 16.54 -5.25 -10.75
C LEU A 108 16.43 -4.24 -9.60
N PRO A 109 16.23 -2.95 -9.89
CA PRO A 109 15.81 -1.98 -8.88
C PRO A 109 14.57 -2.46 -8.12
N VAL A 110 14.56 -2.32 -6.79
CA VAL A 110 13.38 -2.61 -5.97
C VAL A 110 12.71 -1.30 -5.53
N LEU A 111 11.43 -1.15 -5.85
CA LEU A 111 10.56 -0.09 -5.35
C LEU A 111 10.09 -0.45 -3.93
N LYS A 112 10.32 0.42 -2.96
CA LYS A 112 9.96 0.20 -1.56
C LYS A 112 8.71 1.00 -1.21
N VAL A 113 7.63 0.30 -0.90
CA VAL A 113 6.33 0.92 -0.60
C VAL A 113 5.85 0.44 0.76
N GLY A 114 5.76 1.35 1.72
CA GLY A 114 5.29 1.07 3.07
C GLY A 114 3.76 1.03 3.13
N ARG A 115 3.19 0.00 3.77
CA ARG A 115 1.86 0.07 4.38
C ARG A 115 1.97 0.86 5.68
N MET A 116 2.21 2.16 5.55
CA MET A 116 2.65 3.04 6.63
C MET A 116 2.14 4.46 6.42
N ALA A 117 1.96 5.18 7.53
CA ALA A 117 1.49 6.56 7.56
C ALA A 117 0.09 6.77 6.96
N GLY A 118 -0.83 5.85 7.22
CA GLY A 118 -2.23 6.01 6.80
C GLY A 118 -3.06 4.73 6.91
N GLN A 119 -2.44 3.58 7.19
CA GLN A 119 -3.09 2.27 7.18
C GLN A 119 -3.81 1.98 8.50
N PHE A 120 -4.69 2.89 8.93
CA PHE A 120 -5.40 2.83 10.22
C PHE A 120 -6.84 2.29 10.11
N ALA A 121 -7.33 2.01 8.90
CA ALA A 121 -8.67 1.50 8.67
C ALA A 121 -8.64 0.03 8.22
N LYS A 122 -9.65 -0.74 8.63
CA LYS A 122 -9.79 -2.17 8.33
C LYS A 122 -11.21 -2.50 7.91
N PRO A 123 -11.43 -3.08 6.72
CA PRO A 123 -12.74 -3.60 6.36
C PRO A 123 -13.06 -4.86 7.18
N ARG A 124 -14.34 -5.07 7.48
CA ARG A 124 -14.80 -6.18 8.32
C ARG A 124 -15.84 -7.03 7.61
N SER A 125 -15.79 -8.34 7.83
CA SER A 125 -16.82 -9.26 7.31
C SER A 125 -18.15 -9.12 8.05
N ASN A 126 -18.12 -8.72 9.33
CA ASN A 126 -19.28 -8.51 10.17
C ASN A 126 -19.17 -7.12 10.83
N ASP A 127 -20.30 -6.44 10.96
CA ASP A 127 -20.36 -5.09 11.54
C ASP A 127 -20.29 -5.09 13.07
N VAL A 128 -20.55 -6.25 13.69
CA VAL A 128 -20.51 -6.46 15.14
C VAL A 128 -19.55 -7.58 15.52
N GLU A 129 -19.12 -7.56 16.77
CA GLU A 129 -18.33 -8.58 17.44
C GLU A 129 -19.03 -8.95 18.75
N THR A 130 -19.27 -10.25 18.95
CA THR A 130 -19.90 -10.79 20.16
C THR A 130 -18.85 -11.55 20.97
N ARG A 131 -18.73 -11.22 22.26
CA ARG A 131 -17.92 -11.98 23.23
C ARG A 131 -18.79 -12.30 24.45
N GLY A 132 -19.06 -13.59 24.68
CA GLY A 132 -20.03 -14.01 25.69
C GLY A 132 -21.43 -13.49 25.37
N SER A 133 -22.06 -12.79 26.32
CA SER A 133 -23.39 -12.20 26.16
C SER A 133 -23.40 -10.77 25.60
N VAL A 134 -22.22 -10.18 25.34
CA VAL A 134 -22.07 -8.78 24.93
C VAL A 134 -21.76 -8.70 23.44
N THR A 135 -22.54 -7.89 22.71
CA THR A 135 -22.35 -7.60 21.29
C THR A 135 -22.06 -6.11 21.11
N LEU A 136 -20.92 -5.78 20.52
CA LEU A 136 -20.48 -4.41 20.27
C LEU A 136 -20.13 -4.21 18.78
N PRO A 137 -20.02 -2.96 18.30
CA PRO A 137 -19.44 -2.71 16.98
C PRO A 137 -18.08 -3.39 16.81
N ALA A 138 -17.85 -3.92 15.62
CA ALA A 138 -16.57 -4.49 15.26
C ALA A 138 -15.48 -3.40 15.27
N TYR A 139 -14.28 -3.74 15.74
CA TYR A 139 -13.11 -2.88 15.59
C TYR A 139 -12.79 -2.69 14.10
N ARG A 140 -12.82 -1.46 13.61
CA ARG A 140 -12.59 -1.09 12.20
C ARG A 140 -11.24 -0.41 11.98
N GLY A 141 -10.33 -0.54 12.94
CA GLY A 141 -9.06 0.17 12.94
C GLY A 141 -9.14 1.49 13.69
N ASP A 142 -7.98 1.99 14.14
CA ASP A 142 -7.86 3.18 14.99
C ASP A 142 -8.38 4.46 14.34
N ALA A 143 -8.55 4.47 13.01
CA ALA A 143 -9.22 5.54 12.27
C ALA A 143 -10.71 5.70 12.63
N VAL A 144 -11.31 4.65 13.20
CA VAL A 144 -12.75 4.58 13.47
C VAL A 144 -13.03 4.45 14.96
N ASN A 145 -12.49 3.41 15.60
CA ASN A 145 -12.75 3.06 16.99
C ASN A 145 -11.55 2.31 17.59
N ASP A 146 -11.63 1.95 18.87
CA ASP A 146 -10.54 1.30 19.59
C ASP A 146 -10.62 -0.23 19.59
N LEU A 147 -9.49 -0.89 19.79
CA LEU A 147 -9.37 -2.34 19.88
C LEU A 147 -10.06 -2.89 21.13
N GLU A 148 -10.02 -2.12 22.23
CA GLU A 148 -10.63 -2.48 23.51
C GLU A 148 -12.11 -2.87 23.33
N PHE A 149 -12.55 -3.92 24.02
CA PHE A 149 -13.91 -4.45 23.90
C PHE A 149 -14.84 -3.85 24.96
N SER A 150 -15.06 -2.54 24.86
CA SER A 150 -16.03 -1.79 25.68
C SER A 150 -16.90 -0.90 24.79
N GLU A 151 -18.08 -0.51 25.26
CA GLU A 151 -19.04 0.29 24.48
C GLU A 151 -18.43 1.64 24.05
N THR A 152 -17.78 2.34 24.98
CA THR A 152 -17.10 3.60 24.70
C THR A 152 -15.97 3.42 23.68
N ALA A 153 -15.13 2.39 23.85
CA ALA A 153 -14.04 2.09 22.95
C ALA A 153 -14.51 1.74 21.52
N ARG A 154 -15.61 1.00 21.39
CA ARG A 154 -16.13 0.52 20.10
C ARG A 154 -17.03 1.52 19.38
N THR A 155 -17.48 2.58 20.05
CA THR A 155 -18.24 3.66 19.42
C THR A 155 -17.35 4.43 18.44
N PRO A 156 -17.75 4.57 17.16
CA PRO A 156 -16.99 5.35 16.18
C PRO A 156 -16.80 6.81 16.60
N ASP A 157 -15.58 7.32 16.52
CA ASP A 157 -15.22 8.70 16.89
C ASP A 157 -14.61 9.46 15.70
N PRO A 158 -15.32 10.44 15.10
CA PRO A 158 -14.80 11.24 14.00
C PRO A 158 -13.51 12.01 14.31
N LYS A 159 -13.21 12.31 15.58
CA LYS A 159 -11.94 12.98 15.95
C LYS A 159 -10.72 12.13 15.66
N ARG A 160 -10.88 10.81 15.59
CA ARG A 160 -9.80 9.88 15.21
C ARG A 160 -9.29 10.15 13.80
N LEU A 161 -10.06 10.76 12.90
CA LEU A 161 -9.59 11.16 11.57
C LEU A 161 -8.43 12.18 11.64
N LEU A 162 -8.51 13.15 12.57
CA LEU A 162 -7.42 14.10 12.81
C LEU A 162 -6.23 13.43 13.49
N GLN A 163 -6.49 12.46 14.38
CA GLN A 163 -5.43 11.69 15.02
C GLN A 163 -4.67 10.81 14.01
N VAL A 164 -5.36 10.22 13.03
CA VAL A 164 -4.74 9.54 11.89
C VAL A 164 -3.82 10.49 11.16
N TYR A 165 -4.31 11.67 10.75
CA TYR A 165 -3.49 12.66 10.04
C TYR A 165 -2.21 13.01 10.80
N ASN A 166 -2.33 13.36 12.09
CA ASN A 166 -1.17 13.77 12.90
C ASN A 166 -0.16 12.63 13.07
N THR A 167 -0.65 11.41 13.29
CA THR A 167 0.19 10.22 13.42
C THR A 167 0.89 9.88 12.10
N SER A 168 0.17 9.99 10.98
CA SER A 168 0.70 9.83 9.63
C SER A 168 1.79 10.86 9.30
N ALA A 169 1.57 12.14 9.64
CA ALA A 169 2.55 13.20 9.44
C ALA A 169 3.84 12.94 10.22
N ALA A 170 3.72 12.58 11.50
CA ALA A 170 4.87 12.23 12.34
C ALA A 170 5.62 10.99 11.80
N THR A 171 4.87 9.98 11.36
CA THR A 171 5.43 8.75 10.78
C THR A 171 6.18 9.04 9.48
N LEU A 172 5.59 9.78 8.55
CA LEU A 172 6.23 10.16 7.29
C LEU A 172 7.47 11.02 7.50
N ASN A 173 7.43 11.96 8.45
CA ASN A 173 8.60 12.75 8.79
C ASN A 173 9.77 11.85 9.23
N LEU A 174 9.49 10.87 10.09
CA LEU A 174 10.50 9.92 10.55
C LEU A 174 10.98 8.97 9.44
N VAL A 175 10.07 8.49 8.60
CA VAL A 175 10.41 7.68 7.41
C VAL A 175 11.38 8.45 6.52
N ARG A 176 11.08 9.71 6.18
CA ARG A 176 11.95 10.56 5.37
C ARG A 176 13.31 10.80 6.04
N ALA A 177 13.33 11.02 7.34
CA ALA A 177 14.57 11.18 8.09
C ALA A 177 15.46 9.92 8.04
N PHE A 178 14.88 8.72 8.17
CA PHE A 178 15.66 7.48 8.07
C PHE A 178 16.11 7.18 6.63
N THR A 179 15.26 7.44 5.63
CA THR A 179 15.57 7.05 4.25
C THR A 179 16.48 8.04 3.53
N GLN A 180 16.55 9.29 4.00
CA GLN A 180 17.43 10.33 3.45
C GLN A 180 18.62 10.67 4.36
N GLY A 181 18.54 10.36 5.66
CA GLY A 181 19.56 10.70 6.66
C GLY A 181 20.66 9.66 6.86
N GLY A 182 20.84 8.72 5.91
CA GLY A 182 21.92 7.72 5.92
C GLY A 182 21.62 6.42 6.69
N PHE A 183 20.46 6.29 7.37
CA PHE A 183 20.07 5.00 7.96
C PHE A 183 19.81 3.94 6.89
N ALA A 184 19.39 4.35 5.69
CA ALA A 184 19.14 3.47 4.55
C ALA A 184 20.36 3.27 3.62
N ASP A 185 21.55 3.63 4.08
CA ASP A 185 22.79 3.47 3.31
C ASP A 185 23.09 2.01 3.02
N LEU A 186 23.21 1.65 1.73
CA LEU A 186 23.45 0.26 1.30
C LEU A 186 24.74 -0.33 1.88
N ARG A 187 25.71 0.51 2.24
CA ARG A 187 26.97 0.09 2.87
C ARG A 187 26.76 -0.45 4.28
N LEU A 188 25.62 -0.14 4.91
CA LEU A 188 25.22 -0.65 6.22
C LEU A 188 24.46 -1.98 6.13
N VAL A 189 24.37 -2.61 4.95
CA VAL A 189 23.65 -3.88 4.78
C VAL A 189 24.16 -4.95 5.75
N HIS A 190 25.46 -5.03 6.04
CA HIS A 190 25.97 -5.97 7.04
C HIS A 190 25.44 -5.67 8.46
N GLU A 191 25.36 -4.40 8.86
CA GLU A 191 24.89 -3.99 10.20
C GLU A 191 23.40 -4.25 10.40
N TRP A 192 22.57 -4.07 9.36
CA TRP A 192 21.15 -4.36 9.49
C TRP A 192 20.89 -5.83 9.81
N ASN A 193 21.75 -6.72 9.30
CA ASN A 193 21.50 -8.16 9.28
C ASN A 193 22.18 -8.97 10.36
N LYS A 194 23.14 -8.40 11.11
CA LYS A 194 23.84 -9.08 12.21
C LYS A 194 22.92 -9.73 13.26
N GLY A 195 21.71 -9.21 13.46
CA GLY A 195 20.74 -9.77 14.41
C GLY A 195 19.89 -10.94 13.89
N PHE A 196 19.67 -11.04 12.57
CA PHE A 196 18.80 -12.05 11.95
C PHE A 196 19.54 -13.36 11.63
N VAL A 197 20.84 -13.25 11.32
CA VAL A 197 21.63 -14.31 10.71
C VAL A 197 22.22 -15.27 11.75
N LYS A 198 22.48 -14.79 12.97
CA LYS A 198 23.40 -15.41 13.94
C LYS A 198 23.02 -16.84 14.36
N ASP A 199 21.74 -17.20 14.29
CA ASP A 199 21.23 -18.50 14.78
C ASP A 199 20.20 -19.16 13.83
N THR A 200 20.28 -18.95 12.50
CA THR A 200 19.33 -19.53 11.55
C THR A 200 19.98 -20.40 10.47
N PRO A 201 19.32 -21.47 9.99
CA PRO A 201 19.80 -22.27 8.85
C PRO A 201 19.98 -21.46 7.55
N ILE A 202 19.28 -20.32 7.45
CA ILE A 202 19.34 -19.40 6.30
C ILE A 202 20.55 -18.44 6.42
N GLY A 203 21.13 -18.30 7.62
CA GLY A 203 22.19 -17.37 7.92
C GLY A 203 23.38 -17.49 6.96
N ALA A 204 23.87 -18.71 6.70
CA ALA A 204 25.01 -18.92 5.80
C ALA A 204 24.75 -18.43 4.36
N ARG A 205 23.54 -18.67 3.83
CA ARG A 205 23.17 -18.21 2.48
C ARG A 205 23.06 -16.69 2.43
N TYR A 206 22.57 -16.09 3.51
CA TYR A 206 22.49 -14.64 3.65
C TYR A 206 23.87 -14.00 3.76
N GLU A 207 24.77 -14.57 4.56
CA GLU A 207 26.15 -14.08 4.70
C GLU A 207 26.90 -14.14 3.38
N ALA A 208 26.74 -15.22 2.61
CA ALA A 208 27.34 -15.33 1.28
C ALA A 208 26.90 -14.16 0.36
N MET A 209 25.59 -13.87 0.33
CA MET A 209 25.04 -12.74 -0.43
C MET A 209 25.59 -11.40 0.08
N ALA A 210 25.55 -11.17 1.39
CA ALA A 210 26.03 -9.92 1.98
C ALA A 210 27.51 -9.68 1.66
N ASN A 211 28.35 -10.72 1.76
CA ASN A 211 29.77 -10.66 1.40
C ASN A 211 29.97 -10.34 -0.08
N GLU A 212 29.12 -10.84 -0.96
CA GLU A 212 29.19 -10.52 -2.39
C GLU A 212 28.81 -9.08 -2.70
N ILE A 213 27.75 -8.57 -2.06
CA ILE A 213 27.37 -7.15 -2.14
C ILE A 213 28.52 -6.28 -1.61
N GLY A 214 29.12 -6.64 -0.48
CA GLY A 214 30.28 -5.96 0.09
C GLY A 214 31.46 -5.88 -0.89
N ARG A 215 31.84 -7.01 -1.51
CA ARG A 215 32.89 -7.05 -2.54
C ARG A 215 32.58 -6.16 -3.74
N ALA A 216 31.32 -6.16 -4.21
CA ALA A 216 30.91 -5.31 -5.33
C ALA A 216 31.04 -3.82 -4.97
N LEU A 217 30.61 -3.41 -3.77
CA LEU A 217 30.74 -2.04 -3.29
C LEU A 217 32.21 -1.61 -3.12
N ASP A 218 33.07 -2.51 -2.62
CA ASP A 218 34.50 -2.24 -2.49
C ASP A 218 35.18 -2.12 -3.86
N PHE A 219 34.78 -2.94 -4.84
CA PHE A 219 35.25 -2.81 -6.22
C PHE A 219 34.84 -1.46 -6.82
N MET A 220 33.56 -1.08 -6.71
CA MET A 220 33.07 0.23 -7.19
C MET A 220 33.86 1.38 -6.56
N ARG A 221 34.09 1.32 -5.24
CA ARG A 221 34.89 2.31 -4.52
C ARG A 221 36.32 2.39 -5.05
N SER A 222 36.96 1.23 -5.28
CA SER A 222 38.33 1.17 -5.81
C SER A 222 38.44 1.73 -7.24
N ALA A 223 37.35 1.65 -8.01
CA ALA A 223 37.22 2.25 -9.34
C ALA A 223 36.85 3.75 -9.30
N GLY A 224 36.77 4.37 -8.12
CA GLY A 224 36.39 5.78 -7.95
C GLY A 224 34.89 6.06 -7.97
N VAL A 225 34.05 5.03 -7.88
CA VAL A 225 32.58 5.13 -7.90
C VAL A 225 32.04 5.03 -6.48
N ASN A 226 31.64 6.16 -5.90
CA ASN A 226 30.99 6.24 -4.59
C ASN A 226 29.83 7.25 -4.61
N PRO A 227 28.75 6.94 -5.35
CA PRO A 227 27.61 7.84 -5.54
C PRO A 227 26.92 8.15 -4.20
N GLU A 228 26.45 9.39 -4.07
CA GLU A 228 25.65 9.82 -2.92
C GLU A 228 24.30 9.09 -2.90
N GLU A 229 23.83 8.61 -4.05
CA GLU A 229 22.65 7.79 -4.24
C GLU A 229 22.70 6.46 -3.47
N PHE A 230 23.88 6.01 -3.01
CA PHE A 230 23.97 4.86 -2.10
C PHE A 230 23.55 5.18 -0.66
N LYS A 231 23.50 6.46 -0.27
CA LYS A 231 23.12 6.91 1.08
C LYS A 231 21.62 7.05 1.27
N THR A 232 20.88 7.22 0.17
CA THR A 232 19.46 7.53 0.21
C THR A 232 18.64 6.46 -0.48
N VAL A 233 17.42 6.29 -0.01
CA VAL A 233 16.47 5.34 -0.59
C VAL A 233 15.12 6.01 -0.75
N ASP A 234 14.52 5.87 -1.94
CA ASP A 234 13.13 6.25 -2.12
C ASP A 234 12.21 5.26 -1.40
N PHE A 235 11.32 5.81 -0.58
CA PHE A 235 10.34 5.05 0.18
C PHE A 235 8.99 5.76 0.11
N PHE A 236 7.98 5.03 -0.34
CA PHE A 236 6.65 5.59 -0.58
C PHE A 236 5.63 5.06 0.41
N ALA A 237 4.87 5.94 1.06
CA ALA A 237 3.70 5.56 1.86
C ALA A 237 2.50 5.11 1.01
N SER A 238 1.74 4.15 1.55
CA SER A 238 0.51 3.62 0.96
C SER A 238 -0.48 3.11 2.01
N HIS A 239 -1.77 3.19 1.68
CA HIS A 239 -2.85 2.58 2.47
C HIS A 239 -4.08 2.25 1.60
N GLU A 240 -5.01 1.48 2.17
CA GLU A 240 -6.33 1.26 1.57
C GLU A 240 -7.14 2.55 1.66
N ALA A 241 -7.54 3.10 0.52
CA ALA A 241 -8.46 4.24 0.48
C ALA A 241 -9.85 3.75 0.93
N LEU A 242 -10.09 3.74 2.24
CA LEU A 242 -11.27 3.10 2.82
C LEU A 242 -12.27 4.11 3.37
N ILE A 243 -11.82 5.03 4.24
CA ILE A 243 -12.68 6.02 4.91
C ILE A 243 -12.77 7.25 4.02
N LEU A 244 -13.84 7.35 3.24
CA LEU A 244 -13.91 8.34 2.16
C LEU A 244 -13.98 9.77 2.66
N GLU A 245 -14.45 10.02 3.88
CA GLU A 245 -14.37 11.34 4.51
C GLU A 245 -12.92 11.80 4.67
N TYR A 246 -12.01 10.89 5.05
CA TYR A 246 -10.59 11.17 5.20
C TYR A 246 -9.91 11.42 3.85
N GLU A 247 -10.07 10.49 2.91
CA GLU A 247 -9.42 10.58 1.59
C GLU A 247 -9.91 11.80 0.79
N LYS A 248 -11.22 12.08 0.78
CA LYS A 248 -11.78 13.27 0.12
C LYS A 248 -11.34 14.56 0.82
N ALA A 249 -11.18 14.55 2.15
CA ALA A 249 -10.67 15.70 2.89
C ALA A 249 -9.19 15.97 2.62
N LEU A 250 -8.41 14.95 2.26
CA LEU A 250 -7.01 15.03 1.88
C LEU A 250 -6.78 15.06 0.37
N THR A 251 -7.81 15.21 -0.46
CA THR A 251 -7.62 15.50 -1.88
C THR A 251 -7.28 16.99 -2.08
N ARG A 252 -6.29 17.30 -2.92
CA ARG A 252 -5.87 18.66 -3.28
C ARG A 252 -5.77 18.80 -4.80
N ILE A 253 -5.98 20.02 -5.29
CA ILE A 253 -5.64 20.37 -6.67
C ILE A 253 -4.15 20.74 -6.71
N ASP A 254 -3.36 19.99 -7.47
CA ASP A 254 -1.94 20.26 -7.67
C ASP A 254 -1.77 21.58 -8.43
N SER A 255 -0.96 22.49 -7.90
CA SER A 255 -0.75 23.81 -8.49
C SER A 255 0.00 23.76 -9.82
N ARG A 256 0.73 22.67 -10.11
CA ARG A 256 1.48 22.51 -11.36
C ARG A 256 0.57 22.09 -12.51
N THR A 257 -0.36 21.15 -12.25
CA THR A 257 -1.16 20.47 -13.28
C THR A 257 -2.63 20.88 -13.28
N GLY A 258 -3.14 21.46 -12.19
CA GLY A 258 -4.57 21.71 -12.00
C GLY A 258 -5.38 20.44 -11.76
N LEU A 259 -4.74 19.29 -11.53
CA LEU A 259 -5.39 18.00 -11.36
C LEU A 259 -5.51 17.59 -9.89
N PRO A 260 -6.54 16.80 -9.53
CA PRO A 260 -6.72 16.30 -8.17
C PRO A 260 -5.76 15.15 -7.83
N TYR A 261 -5.10 15.26 -6.67
CA TYR A 261 -4.33 14.19 -6.05
C TYR A 261 -4.84 13.99 -4.64
N ASP A 262 -5.00 12.74 -4.22
CA ASP A 262 -5.12 12.44 -2.80
C ASP A 262 -3.72 12.50 -2.18
N VAL A 263 -3.49 13.52 -1.36
CA VAL A 263 -2.20 13.75 -0.70
C VAL A 263 -2.14 13.09 0.68
N SER A 264 -3.02 12.12 0.95
CA SER A 264 -2.93 11.25 2.12
C SER A 264 -1.77 10.24 2.01
N ALA A 265 -1.45 9.77 0.80
CA ALA A 265 -0.35 8.85 0.53
C ALA A 265 0.09 8.90 -0.95
N HIS A 266 1.24 8.29 -1.26
CA HIS A 266 1.75 8.24 -2.64
C HIS A 266 0.96 7.25 -3.50
N PHE A 267 0.61 6.10 -2.93
CA PHE A 267 -0.14 5.03 -3.58
C PHE A 267 -1.33 4.62 -2.72
N LEU A 268 -2.49 4.47 -3.35
CA LEU A 268 -3.72 4.06 -2.67
C LEU A 268 -4.25 2.80 -3.32
N TRP A 269 -4.84 1.89 -2.55
CA TRP A 269 -5.54 0.75 -3.13
C TRP A 269 -6.99 0.65 -2.70
N ILE A 270 -7.76 -0.04 -3.54
CA ILE A 270 -9.16 -0.40 -3.31
C ILE A 270 -9.20 -1.86 -2.88
N GLY A 271 -9.82 -2.13 -1.73
CA GLY A 271 -9.92 -3.46 -1.15
C GLY A 271 -10.90 -4.37 -1.88
N GLU A 272 -10.80 -5.68 -1.63
CA GLU A 272 -11.69 -6.70 -2.22
C GLU A 272 -13.17 -6.45 -1.90
N ARG A 273 -13.47 -5.81 -0.75
CA ARG A 273 -14.84 -5.54 -0.27
C ARG A 273 -15.40 -4.19 -0.73
N THR A 274 -14.59 -3.37 -1.39
CA THR A 274 -14.92 -1.98 -1.78
C THR A 274 -14.71 -1.71 -3.28
N ARG A 275 -14.47 -2.74 -4.09
CA ARG A 275 -14.21 -2.63 -5.54
C ARG A 275 -15.44 -2.77 -6.44
N GLN A 276 -16.63 -2.46 -5.93
CA GLN A 276 -17.86 -2.45 -6.73
C GLN A 276 -17.74 -1.37 -7.81
N LEU A 277 -17.97 -1.71 -9.08
CA LEU A 277 -17.75 -0.80 -10.23
C LEU A 277 -18.60 0.48 -10.17
N ASP A 278 -19.79 0.38 -9.58
CA ASP A 278 -20.74 1.47 -9.32
C ASP A 278 -20.59 2.06 -7.91
N GLY A 279 -19.56 1.65 -7.17
CA GLY A 279 -19.30 2.09 -5.80
C GLY A 279 -18.50 3.39 -5.71
N ALA A 280 -18.64 4.07 -4.57
CA ALA A 280 -17.98 5.36 -4.30
C ALA A 280 -16.45 5.28 -4.28
N HIS A 281 -15.87 4.12 -3.95
CA HIS A 281 -14.41 3.91 -3.95
C HIS A 281 -13.82 3.87 -5.36
N ILE A 282 -14.50 3.24 -6.32
CA ILE A 282 -14.10 3.25 -7.73
C ILE A 282 -14.25 4.66 -8.31
N ASP A 283 -15.36 5.34 -7.99
CA ASP A 283 -15.57 6.74 -8.39
C ASP A 283 -14.51 7.68 -7.82
N PHE A 284 -14.11 7.49 -6.57
CA PHE A 284 -13.01 8.23 -5.96
C PHE A 284 -11.69 7.99 -6.69
N ALA A 285 -11.31 6.72 -6.86
CA ALA A 285 -10.03 6.34 -7.44
C ALA A 285 -9.86 6.80 -8.90
N LYS A 286 -10.93 6.74 -9.72
CA LYS A 286 -10.85 7.22 -11.11
C LYS A 286 -10.65 8.75 -11.21
N LYS A 287 -10.99 9.50 -10.16
CA LYS A 287 -10.94 10.96 -10.14
C LYS A 287 -9.60 11.52 -9.67
N ILE A 288 -8.86 10.81 -8.83
CA ILE A 288 -7.52 11.23 -8.39
C ILE A 288 -6.42 10.79 -9.37
N ARG A 289 -5.25 11.45 -9.36
CA ARG A 289 -4.12 11.16 -10.26
C ARG A 289 -3.01 10.28 -9.69
N ASN A 290 -3.09 9.92 -8.40
CA ASN A 290 -2.16 8.97 -7.78
C ASN A 290 -2.08 7.65 -8.57
N PRO A 291 -0.95 6.93 -8.59
CA PRO A 291 -0.98 5.51 -8.95
C PRO A 291 -1.86 4.75 -7.95
N ILE A 292 -2.63 3.78 -8.46
CA ILE A 292 -3.65 3.08 -7.68
C ILE A 292 -3.55 1.57 -7.82
N GLY A 293 -3.95 0.86 -6.75
CA GLY A 293 -4.06 -0.58 -6.70
C GLY A 293 -5.50 -1.07 -6.59
N VAL A 294 -5.78 -2.27 -7.09
CA VAL A 294 -7.05 -2.97 -6.83
C VAL A 294 -6.76 -4.40 -6.41
N LYS A 295 -7.31 -4.80 -5.26
CA LYS A 295 -7.24 -6.19 -4.78
C LYS A 295 -8.12 -7.08 -5.65
N LEU A 296 -7.58 -8.20 -6.14
CA LEU A 296 -8.30 -9.20 -6.91
C LEU A 296 -8.32 -10.53 -6.16
N GLY A 297 -9.46 -10.89 -5.61
CA GLY A 297 -9.71 -12.19 -4.98
C GLY A 297 -10.17 -13.29 -5.95
N PRO A 298 -10.37 -14.52 -5.44
CA PRO A 298 -10.66 -15.72 -6.23
C PRO A 298 -12.00 -15.68 -7.00
N LYS A 299 -12.86 -14.69 -6.73
CA LYS A 299 -14.12 -14.50 -7.45
C LYS A 299 -14.03 -13.50 -8.60
N THR A 300 -12.85 -12.92 -8.84
CA THR A 300 -12.63 -11.96 -9.94
C THR A 300 -12.74 -12.67 -11.27
N THR A 301 -13.53 -12.13 -12.19
CA THR A 301 -13.62 -12.64 -13.57
C THR A 301 -12.75 -11.80 -14.53
N PRO A 302 -12.35 -12.36 -15.69
CA PRO A 302 -11.64 -11.60 -16.72
C PRO A 302 -12.38 -10.33 -17.16
N THR A 303 -13.70 -10.41 -17.33
CA THR A 303 -14.56 -9.27 -17.69
C THR A 303 -14.46 -8.16 -16.65
N GLN A 304 -14.57 -8.50 -15.35
CA GLN A 304 -14.44 -7.51 -14.28
C GLN A 304 -13.06 -6.86 -14.26
N ALA A 305 -11.98 -7.62 -14.50
CA ALA A 305 -10.64 -7.06 -14.58
C ALA A 305 -10.52 -6.04 -15.74
N LEU A 306 -11.10 -6.34 -16.90
CA LEU A 306 -11.12 -5.41 -18.05
C LEU A 306 -11.98 -4.17 -17.79
N GLU A 307 -13.14 -4.32 -17.14
CA GLU A 307 -13.99 -3.19 -16.74
C GLU A 307 -13.27 -2.27 -15.75
N LEU A 308 -12.53 -2.83 -14.78
CA LEU A 308 -11.70 -2.05 -13.88
C LEU A 308 -10.63 -1.23 -14.63
N ILE A 309 -9.99 -1.79 -15.65
CA ILE A 309 -9.03 -1.06 -16.50
C ILE A 309 -9.73 0.10 -17.21
N ASN A 310 -10.87 -0.16 -17.86
CA ASN A 310 -11.61 0.85 -18.60
C ASN A 310 -12.03 2.04 -17.72
N VAL A 311 -12.36 1.78 -16.45
CA VAL A 311 -12.77 2.83 -15.51
C VAL A 311 -11.59 3.55 -14.85
N LEU A 312 -10.56 2.81 -14.44
CA LEU A 312 -9.48 3.34 -13.59
C LEU A 312 -8.23 3.79 -14.36
N ASN A 313 -8.04 3.28 -15.58
CA ASN A 313 -6.96 3.62 -16.48
C ASN A 313 -7.43 3.70 -17.95
N PRO A 314 -8.42 4.56 -18.26
CA PRO A 314 -9.01 4.65 -19.61
C PRO A 314 -7.97 5.03 -20.68
N ASP A 315 -7.00 5.87 -20.31
CA ASP A 315 -5.92 6.34 -21.19
C ASP A 315 -4.76 5.33 -21.32
N ARG A 316 -4.86 4.18 -20.63
CA ARG A 316 -3.83 3.13 -20.59
C ARG A 316 -2.44 3.67 -20.21
N GLU A 317 -2.42 4.61 -19.28
CA GLU A 317 -1.19 5.20 -18.77
C GLU A 317 -0.37 4.13 -18.03
N PRO A 318 0.87 3.82 -18.47
CA PRO A 318 1.72 2.86 -17.78
C PRO A 318 1.98 3.29 -16.34
N GLY A 319 1.96 2.33 -15.42
CA GLY A 319 2.18 2.57 -14.00
C GLY A 319 1.00 3.17 -13.24
N ARG A 320 -0.10 3.52 -13.92
CA ARG A 320 -1.33 4.02 -13.26
C ARG A 320 -2.02 2.96 -12.41
N LEU A 321 -2.15 1.74 -12.93
CA LEU A 321 -2.96 0.68 -12.31
C LEU A 321 -2.12 -0.53 -11.95
N THR A 322 -2.29 -0.98 -10.70
CA THR A 322 -1.69 -2.21 -10.17
C THR A 322 -2.79 -3.19 -9.78
N PHE A 323 -2.71 -4.43 -10.26
CA PHE A 323 -3.56 -5.52 -9.79
C PHE A 323 -2.84 -6.32 -8.70
N ILE A 324 -3.47 -6.39 -7.52
CA ILE A 324 -2.93 -7.04 -6.33
C ILE A 324 -3.71 -8.34 -6.11
N THR A 325 -3.15 -9.48 -6.53
CA THR A 325 -3.82 -10.79 -6.49
C THR A 325 -3.76 -11.39 -5.08
N ARG A 326 -4.86 -11.94 -4.58
CA ARG A 326 -4.92 -12.62 -3.27
C ARG A 326 -5.82 -13.85 -3.34
N MET A 327 -5.40 -14.80 -4.17
CA MET A 327 -6.20 -15.95 -4.58
C MET A 327 -6.17 -17.08 -3.55
N GLY A 328 -5.09 -17.18 -2.79
CA GLY A 328 -4.77 -18.34 -1.96
C GLY A 328 -3.91 -19.37 -2.68
N ALA A 329 -3.02 -20.04 -1.94
CA ALA A 329 -2.05 -21.00 -2.46
C ALA A 329 -2.68 -22.11 -3.29
N GLY A 330 -3.82 -22.64 -2.85
CA GLY A 330 -4.53 -23.72 -3.52
C GLY A 330 -5.26 -23.32 -4.81
N GLN A 331 -5.41 -22.02 -5.09
CA GLN A 331 -6.24 -21.55 -6.21
C GLN A 331 -5.49 -20.69 -7.23
N ILE A 332 -4.34 -20.11 -6.87
CA ILE A 332 -3.66 -19.11 -7.71
C ILE A 332 -3.28 -19.64 -9.11
N ARG A 333 -2.82 -20.89 -9.21
CA ARG A 333 -2.39 -21.49 -10.48
C ARG A 333 -3.55 -21.77 -11.45
N GLU A 334 -4.77 -21.88 -10.93
CA GLU A 334 -5.97 -22.11 -11.73
C GLU A 334 -6.65 -20.77 -12.09
N LEU A 335 -6.78 -19.87 -11.10
CA LEU A 335 -7.62 -18.69 -11.23
C LEU A 335 -6.91 -17.47 -11.82
N LEU A 336 -5.59 -17.36 -11.67
CA LEU A 336 -4.83 -16.23 -12.21
C LEU A 336 -4.64 -16.26 -13.75
N PRO A 337 -4.36 -17.41 -14.40
CA PRO A 337 -4.08 -17.44 -15.83
C PRO A 337 -5.16 -16.82 -16.73
N PRO A 338 -6.47 -17.06 -16.51
CA PRO A 338 -7.52 -16.42 -17.32
C PRO A 338 -7.51 -14.89 -17.22
N LEU A 339 -7.22 -14.34 -16.03
CA LEU A 339 -7.14 -12.89 -15.82
C LEU A 339 -5.94 -12.29 -16.56
N VAL A 340 -4.75 -12.89 -16.38
CA VAL A 340 -3.52 -12.42 -17.03
C VAL A 340 -3.66 -12.46 -18.55
N LYS A 341 -4.22 -13.55 -19.12
CA LYS A 341 -4.45 -13.67 -20.57
C LYS A 341 -5.38 -12.57 -21.11
N ALA A 342 -6.50 -12.31 -20.43
CA ALA A 342 -7.45 -11.30 -20.88
C ALA A 342 -6.88 -9.88 -20.80
N VAL A 343 -6.22 -9.54 -19.70
CA VAL A 343 -5.59 -8.22 -19.51
C VAL A 343 -4.45 -8.02 -20.51
N ASN A 344 -3.56 -9.01 -20.67
CA ASN A 344 -2.47 -8.94 -21.65
C ASN A 344 -3.01 -8.84 -23.09
N GLY A 345 -4.03 -9.64 -23.43
CA GLY A 345 -4.70 -9.59 -24.74
C GLY A 345 -5.42 -8.27 -25.03
N SER A 346 -5.78 -7.52 -23.98
CA SER A 346 -6.35 -6.18 -24.14
C SER A 346 -5.30 -5.12 -24.49
N GLY A 347 -4.00 -5.41 -24.33
CA GLY A 347 -2.89 -4.45 -24.51
C GLY A 347 -2.73 -3.46 -23.35
N ALA A 348 -3.27 -3.75 -22.17
CA ALA A 348 -3.15 -2.87 -21.01
C ALA A 348 -1.88 -3.20 -20.20
N GLU A 349 -1.08 -2.19 -19.92
CA GLU A 349 0.14 -2.32 -19.10
C GLU A 349 -0.18 -2.06 -17.63
N VAL A 350 -0.58 -3.12 -16.92
CA VAL A 350 -0.79 -3.09 -15.46
C VAL A 350 0.39 -3.72 -14.74
N LEU A 351 0.69 -3.25 -13.53
CA LEU A 351 1.61 -3.97 -12.64
C LEU A 351 0.87 -5.13 -11.96
N TRP A 352 1.41 -6.35 -12.07
CA TRP A 352 0.91 -7.51 -11.32
C TRP A 352 1.68 -7.68 -10.02
N VAL A 353 0.97 -7.71 -8.89
CA VAL A 353 1.55 -7.86 -7.55
C VAL A 353 0.85 -9.01 -6.82
N CYS A 354 1.62 -9.87 -6.17
CA CYS A 354 1.09 -10.97 -5.35
C CYS A 354 0.92 -10.51 -3.89
N ASP A 355 -0.29 -10.61 -3.35
CA ASP A 355 -0.61 -10.57 -1.93
C ASP A 355 -0.87 -11.99 -1.41
N PRO A 356 0.17 -12.70 -0.95
CA PRO A 356 0.06 -14.07 -0.48
C PRO A 356 -0.50 -14.18 0.95
N MET A 357 -0.96 -13.08 1.54
CA MET A 357 -1.33 -13.03 2.95
C MET A 357 -2.84 -13.22 3.10
N HIS A 358 -3.60 -12.36 2.43
CA HIS A 358 -5.04 -12.31 2.64
C HIS A 358 -5.72 -13.58 2.15
N GLY A 359 -5.24 -14.18 1.05
CA GLY A 359 -5.72 -15.45 0.47
C GLY A 359 -5.69 -16.63 1.43
N ASN A 360 -4.69 -16.67 2.33
CA ASN A 360 -4.32 -17.84 3.13
C ASN A 360 -4.67 -17.71 4.62
N THR A 361 -5.64 -16.86 4.97
CA THR A 361 -6.06 -16.67 6.36
C THR A 361 -7.09 -17.72 6.77
N TYR A 362 -6.85 -18.41 7.88
CA TYR A 362 -7.80 -19.34 8.49
C TYR A 362 -7.92 -19.09 10.01
N GLU A 363 -9.00 -19.60 10.61
CA GLU A 363 -9.19 -19.56 12.05
C GLU A 363 -8.64 -20.84 12.68
N ALA A 364 -7.68 -20.70 13.60
CA ALA A 364 -7.14 -21.82 14.35
C ALA A 364 -8.16 -22.32 15.39
N PRO A 365 -8.03 -23.55 15.92
CA PRO A 365 -8.90 -24.07 16.98
C PRO A 365 -9.00 -23.18 18.23
N SER A 366 -8.02 -22.31 18.45
CA SER A 366 -8.00 -21.31 19.53
C SER A 366 -8.89 -20.07 19.25
N GLY A 367 -9.52 -19.96 18.09
CA GLY A 367 -10.27 -18.77 17.65
C GLY A 367 -9.41 -17.63 17.10
N TYR A 368 -8.08 -17.80 17.06
CA TYR A 368 -7.17 -16.80 16.48
C TYR A 368 -7.08 -16.97 14.97
N LYS A 369 -7.16 -15.86 14.24
CA LYS A 369 -6.86 -15.84 12.80
C LYS A 369 -5.35 -15.92 12.59
N THR A 370 -4.92 -16.89 11.78
CA THR A 370 -3.52 -17.13 11.50
C THR A 370 -3.31 -17.53 10.03
N ARG A 371 -2.05 -17.66 9.62
CA ARG A 371 -1.61 -18.03 8.26
C ARG A 371 -0.45 -18.99 8.38
N ARG A 372 -0.43 -20.05 7.55
CA ARG A 372 0.74 -20.92 7.46
C ARG A 372 1.76 -20.27 6.55
N PHE A 373 3.02 -20.22 6.99
CA PHE A 373 4.09 -19.61 6.20
C PHE A 373 4.32 -20.36 4.88
N ASP A 374 4.16 -21.69 4.87
CA ASP A 374 4.27 -22.48 3.65
C ASP A 374 3.22 -22.11 2.61
N ASP A 375 1.97 -21.85 3.03
CA ASP A 375 0.91 -21.40 2.11
C ASP A 375 1.23 -20.00 1.54
N VAL A 376 1.77 -19.11 2.38
CA VAL A 376 2.24 -17.79 1.92
C VAL A 376 3.31 -17.93 0.84
N LEU A 377 4.33 -18.77 1.07
CA LEU A 377 5.37 -19.03 0.07
C LEU A 377 4.83 -19.71 -1.18
N GLU A 378 3.88 -20.63 -1.01
CA GLU A 378 3.32 -21.41 -2.11
C GLU A 378 2.47 -20.56 -3.04
N GLU A 379 1.72 -19.58 -2.52
CA GLU A 379 1.03 -18.61 -3.36
C GLU A 379 2.02 -17.75 -4.17
N VAL A 380 3.13 -17.31 -3.56
CA VAL A 380 4.18 -16.58 -4.31
C VAL A 380 4.78 -17.46 -5.41
N ARG A 381 5.10 -18.73 -5.14
CA ARG A 381 5.60 -19.65 -6.17
C ARG A 381 4.60 -19.81 -7.31
N GLY A 382 3.33 -20.04 -6.98
CA GLY A 382 2.26 -20.17 -7.96
C GLY A 382 2.07 -18.91 -8.81
N PHE A 383 2.21 -17.73 -8.21
CA PHE A 383 2.21 -16.46 -8.94
C PHE A 383 3.33 -16.40 -9.99
N PHE A 384 4.57 -16.72 -9.61
CA PHE A 384 5.71 -16.77 -10.53
C PHE A 384 5.53 -17.85 -11.60
N ASP A 385 5.06 -19.05 -11.25
CA ASP A 385 4.80 -20.14 -12.19
C ASP A 385 3.81 -19.72 -13.29
N VAL A 386 2.72 -19.03 -12.92
CA VAL A 386 1.72 -18.54 -13.87
C VAL A 386 2.33 -17.50 -14.81
N HIS A 387 3.07 -16.53 -14.28
CA HIS A 387 3.69 -15.49 -15.10
C HIS A 387 4.74 -16.06 -16.06
N ASN A 388 5.60 -16.97 -15.58
CA ASN A 388 6.58 -17.68 -16.40
C ASN A 388 5.91 -18.52 -17.49
N GLY A 389 4.86 -19.28 -17.16
CA GLY A 389 4.12 -20.10 -18.12
C GLY A 389 3.38 -19.30 -19.20
N LEU A 390 3.08 -18.03 -18.93
CA LEU A 390 2.43 -17.13 -19.89
C LEU A 390 3.39 -16.14 -20.58
N GLY A 391 4.69 -16.17 -20.22
CA GLY A 391 5.66 -15.20 -20.74
C GLY A 391 5.38 -13.76 -20.32
N THR A 392 4.81 -13.55 -19.14
CA THR A 392 4.48 -12.22 -18.58
C THR A 392 5.35 -11.93 -17.35
N HIS A 393 5.44 -10.66 -16.93
CA HIS A 393 6.31 -10.27 -15.83
C HIS A 393 5.63 -10.35 -14.46
N PRO A 394 6.18 -11.11 -13.49
CA PRO A 394 5.73 -11.09 -12.10
C PRO A 394 6.26 -9.83 -11.39
N GLY A 395 5.43 -8.78 -11.34
CA GLY A 395 5.87 -7.43 -11.01
C GLY A 395 6.23 -7.14 -9.55
N GLY A 396 5.77 -7.93 -8.58
CA GLY A 396 6.11 -7.70 -7.18
C GLY A 396 5.32 -8.48 -6.14
N ILE A 397 5.58 -8.16 -4.87
CA ILE A 397 4.88 -8.72 -3.70
C ILE A 397 4.31 -7.62 -2.78
N HIS A 398 3.21 -7.96 -2.10
CA HIS A 398 2.52 -7.16 -1.10
C HIS A 398 2.32 -8.01 0.15
N VAL A 399 3.08 -7.73 1.22
CA VAL A 399 3.08 -8.54 2.44
C VAL A 399 2.68 -7.73 3.68
N GLU A 400 2.12 -8.41 4.67
CA GLU A 400 1.92 -7.84 6.00
C GLU A 400 3.05 -8.32 6.91
N LEU A 401 3.79 -7.38 7.49
CA LEU A 401 4.99 -7.66 8.29
C LEU A 401 5.17 -6.67 9.42
N THR A 402 5.98 -7.06 10.39
CA THR A 402 6.51 -6.21 11.46
C THR A 402 7.99 -6.55 11.68
N GLY A 403 8.76 -5.70 12.37
CA GLY A 403 10.23 -5.76 12.41
C GLY A 403 10.84 -5.81 13.80
#